data_AF-A0A831Z8P7-F1
#
_entry.id   AF-A0A831Z8P7-F1
#
_cell.length_a   1.000
_cell.length_b   1.000
_cell.length_c   1.000
_cell.angle_alpha   90.00
_cell.angle_beta   90.00
_cell.angle_gamma   90.00
#
_symmetry.space_group_name_H-M   'P 1'
#
loop_
_entity.id
_entity.type
_entity.pdbx_description
1 polymer ?
#
loop_
_entity_poly.entity_id
_entity_poly.type
_entity_poly.pdbx_seq_one_letter_code
_entity_poly.pdbx_strand_id
1 'polypeptide(L)'
;MPRQPLVKELSASIHDKPGEYLVIYDFELGGQGKIPTRFYLNLKRLNVKTLQKSVVMCSSLKTAVTVANLVKHYGGKVQVYEIKRAIFV
;
A
#
# COMPACT_ATOMS: atom_id res chain seq x y z
N MET A 1 -8.58 16.65 20.55
CA MET A 1 -8.44 15.19 20.32
C MET A 1 -7.21 14.94 19.45
N PRO A 2 -6.26 14.09 19.85
CA PRO A 2 -5.14 13.76 18.97
C PRO A 2 -5.68 13.06 17.72
N ARG A 3 -5.42 13.64 16.54
CA ARG A 3 -5.77 13.01 15.26
C ARG A 3 -5.10 11.63 15.22
N GLN A 4 -5.88 10.58 15.04
CA GLN A 4 -5.29 9.25 14.86
C GLN A 4 -4.48 9.25 13.55
N PRO A 5 -3.38 8.47 13.46
CA PRO A 5 -2.63 8.37 12.21
C PRO A 5 -3.55 7.82 11.11
N LEU A 6 -3.57 8.46 9.93
CA LEU A 6 -4.37 8.04 8.76
C LEU A 6 -4.29 6.53 8.50
N VAL A 7 -3.10 5.97 8.61
CA VAL A 7 -2.85 4.53 8.42
C VAL A 7 -3.66 3.65 9.40
N LYS A 8 -3.81 4.11 10.66
CA LYS A 8 -4.59 3.40 11.68
C LYS A 8 -6.06 3.38 11.32
N GLU A 9 -6.60 4.52 10.88
CA GLU A 9 -7.99 4.66 10.41
C GLU A 9 -8.26 3.73 9.21
N LEU A 10 -7.37 3.73 8.21
CA LEU A 10 -7.51 2.91 7.00
C LEU A 10 -7.40 1.39 7.25
N SER A 11 -6.90 0.98 8.42
CA SER A 11 -6.67 -0.41 8.80
C SER A 11 -7.70 -0.97 9.79
N ALA A 12 -8.58 -0.13 10.34
CA ALA A 12 -9.37 -0.43 11.53
C ALA A 12 -10.36 -1.59 11.37
N SER A 13 -10.87 -1.82 10.15
CA SER A 13 -11.95 -2.79 9.88
C SER A 13 -11.52 -3.97 9.02
N ILE A 14 -10.21 -4.15 8.80
CA ILE A 14 -9.70 -5.22 7.92
C ILE A 14 -9.38 -6.45 8.75
N HIS A 15 -10.03 -7.57 8.43
CA HIS A 15 -9.66 -8.88 8.96
C HIS A 15 -8.30 -9.30 8.41
N ASP A 16 -7.36 -9.62 9.30
CA ASP A 16 -6.00 -9.93 8.89
C ASP A 16 -5.86 -11.39 8.48
N LYS A 17 -5.10 -11.61 7.41
CA LYS A 17 -4.76 -12.94 6.90
C LYS A 17 -3.26 -12.95 6.56
N PRO A 18 -2.43 -13.72 7.28
CA PRO A 18 -1.02 -13.88 6.94
C PRO A 18 -0.82 -14.43 5.53
N GLY A 19 0.24 -14.02 4.85
CA GLY A 19 0.60 -14.48 3.50
C GLY A 19 1.39 -13.43 2.73
N GLU A 20 1.88 -13.76 1.55
CA GLU A 20 2.56 -12.79 0.68
C GLU A 20 1.57 -12.12 -0.25
N TYR A 21 1.59 -10.79 -0.27
CA TYR A 21 0.73 -9.98 -1.12
C TYR A 21 1.55 -8.96 -1.89
N LEU A 22 1.29 -8.85 -3.19
CA LEU A 22 1.87 -7.83 -4.05
C LEU A 22 0.86 -6.71 -4.24
N VAL A 23 1.28 -5.47 -3.99
CA VAL A 23 0.48 -4.28 -4.24
C VAL A 23 1.18 -3.47 -5.34
N ILE A 24 0.49 -3.34 -6.46
CA ILE A 24 0.94 -2.56 -7.62
C ILE A 24 0.06 -1.33 -7.71
N TYR A 25 0.66 -0.15 -7.75
CA TYR A 25 -0.07 1.10 -7.80
C TYR A 25 0.45 2.07 -8.84
N ASP A 26 -0.44 2.89 -9.34
CA ASP A 26 -0.13 3.96 -10.26
C ASP A 26 -0.85 5.23 -9.84
N PHE A 27 -0.24 6.38 -10.10
CA PHE A 27 -0.85 7.67 -9.88
C PHE A 27 -0.99 8.36 -11.23
N GLU A 28 -2.22 8.67 -11.63
CA GLU A 28 -2.48 9.51 -12.79
C GLU A 28 -2.09 10.94 -12.45
N LEU A 29 -0.82 11.22 -12.62
CA LEU A 29 -0.23 12.50 -12.28
C LEU A 29 -0.52 13.43 -13.44
N GLY A 30 -1.49 14.34 -13.27
CA GLY A 30 -1.60 15.54 -14.10
C GLY A 30 -0.26 16.32 -14.12
N GLY A 31 -0.17 17.36 -14.96
CA GLY A 31 1.05 18.00 -15.53
C GLY A 31 2.35 18.23 -14.73
N GLN A 32 2.46 17.83 -13.46
CA GLN A 32 3.69 17.80 -12.67
C GLN A 32 4.19 16.39 -12.26
N GLY A 33 3.53 15.30 -12.64
CA GLY A 33 4.18 13.99 -12.80
C GLY A 33 4.81 13.32 -11.56
N LYS A 34 4.51 13.74 -10.31
CA LYS A 34 5.15 13.20 -9.09
C LYS A 34 4.16 12.66 -8.05
N ILE A 35 4.36 11.39 -7.67
CA ILE A 35 3.66 10.74 -6.56
C ILE A 35 3.77 11.61 -5.29
N PRO A 36 2.67 11.88 -4.56
CA PRO A 36 2.69 12.78 -3.41
C PRO A 36 3.71 12.36 -2.35
N THR A 37 4.58 13.27 -1.90
CA THR A 37 5.57 12.97 -0.83
C THR A 37 4.91 12.45 0.44
N ARG A 38 3.71 12.95 0.76
CA ARG A 38 2.91 12.49 1.92
C ARG A 38 2.47 11.03 1.81
N PHE A 39 2.25 10.52 0.58
CA PHE A 39 1.99 9.10 0.37
C PHE A 39 3.17 8.27 0.84
N TYR A 40 4.39 8.58 0.40
CA TYR A 40 5.60 7.85 0.82
C TYR A 40 5.87 7.96 2.32
N LEU A 41 5.61 9.12 2.94
CA LEU A 41 5.75 9.28 4.40
C LEU A 41 4.80 8.34 5.17
N ASN A 42 3.56 8.17 4.69
CA ASN A 42 2.61 7.25 5.30
C ASN A 42 2.92 5.78 4.95
N LEU A 43 3.38 5.50 3.73
CA LEU A 43 3.80 4.17 3.31
C LEU A 43 4.97 3.65 4.16
N LYS A 44 5.93 4.50 4.50
CA LYS A 44 7.06 4.16 5.41
C LYS A 44 6.63 3.81 6.84
N ARG A 45 5.40 4.16 7.25
CA ARG A 45 4.84 3.78 8.55
C ARG A 45 4.23 2.37 8.51
N LEU A 46 4.02 1.82 7.32
CA LEU A 46 3.61 0.44 7.12
C LEU A 46 4.85 -0.44 6.98
N ASN A 47 4.82 -1.62 7.58
CA ASN A 47 5.88 -2.61 7.42
C ASN A 47 5.75 -3.31 6.06
N VAL A 48 6.24 -2.67 5.00
CA VAL A 48 6.18 -3.16 3.61
C VAL A 48 7.57 -3.25 3.00
N LYS A 49 7.79 -4.27 2.17
CA LYS A 49 9.02 -4.40 1.37
C LYS A 49 8.83 -3.71 0.03
N THR A 50 9.53 -2.62 -0.21
CA THR A 50 9.48 -1.94 -1.52
C THR A 50 10.30 -2.73 -2.53
N LEU A 51 9.67 -3.19 -3.62
CA LEU A 51 10.34 -3.92 -4.70
C LEU A 51 10.70 -2.99 -5.87
N GLN A 52 9.79 -2.05 -6.19
CA GLN A 52 9.99 -0.99 -7.16
C GLN A 52 9.25 0.27 -6.71
N LYS A 53 9.44 1.41 -7.41
CA LYS A 53 8.82 2.70 -7.08
C LYS A 53 7.29 2.63 -6.88
N SER A 54 6.63 1.74 -7.62
CA SER A 54 5.19 1.56 -7.70
C SER A 54 4.74 0.14 -7.34
N VAL A 55 5.64 -0.65 -6.73
CA VAL A 55 5.41 -2.06 -6.40
C VAL A 55 5.93 -2.35 -5.00
N VAL A 56 5.05 -2.81 -4.12
CA VAL A 56 5.41 -3.19 -2.75
C VAL A 56 4.89 -4.58 -2.43
N MET A 57 5.62 -5.30 -1.59
CA MET A 57 5.25 -6.60 -1.05
C MET A 57 4.90 -6.48 0.43
N CYS A 58 3.82 -7.13 0.83
CA CYS A 58 3.27 -7.12 2.17
C CYS A 58 3.17 -8.56 2.71
N SER A 59 3.37 -8.74 4.01
CA SER A 59 3.30 -10.05 4.70
C SER A 59 1.91 -10.39 5.25
N SER A 60 0.91 -9.54 5.02
CA SER A 60 -0.46 -9.77 5.45
C SER A 60 -1.48 -9.04 4.59
N LEU A 61 -2.70 -9.60 4.51
CA LEU A 61 -3.81 -9.01 3.78
C LEU A 61 -4.17 -7.64 4.34
N LYS A 62 -4.14 -7.49 5.67
CA LYS A 62 -4.41 -6.21 6.32
C LYS A 62 -3.45 -5.14 5.84
N THR A 63 -2.17 -5.46 5.79
CA THR A 63 -1.16 -4.50 5.33
C THR A 63 -1.36 -4.16 3.86
N ALA A 64 -1.58 -5.16 3.00
CA ALA A 64 -1.81 -4.96 1.57
C ALA A 64 -3.04 -4.10 1.26
N VAL A 65 -4.17 -4.39 1.92
CA VAL A 65 -5.40 -3.61 1.78
C VAL A 65 -5.24 -2.21 2.38
N THR A 66 -4.47 -2.05 3.47
CA THR A 66 -4.16 -0.72 4.02
C THR A 66 -3.34 0.11 3.03
N VAL A 67 -2.35 -0.47 2.35
CA VAL A 67 -1.63 0.20 1.25
C VAL A 67 -2.59 0.57 0.13
N ALA A 68 -3.48 -0.34 -0.28
CA ALA A 68 -4.45 -0.06 -1.34
C ALA A 68 -5.39 1.10 -0.99
N ASN A 69 -5.90 1.13 0.25
CA ASN A 69 -6.71 2.24 0.75
C ASN A 69 -5.91 3.55 0.79
N LEU A 70 -4.63 3.49 1.16
CA LEU A 70 -3.75 4.64 1.16
C LEU A 70 -3.54 5.19 -0.26
N VAL A 71 -3.28 4.32 -1.24
CA VAL A 71 -3.14 4.73 -2.65
C VAL A 71 -4.42 5.42 -3.14
N LYS A 72 -5.58 4.81 -2.91
CA LYS A 72 -6.89 5.37 -3.29
C LYS A 72 -7.13 6.74 -2.64
N HIS A 73 -6.76 6.90 -1.36
CA HIS A 73 -6.88 8.17 -0.65
C HIS A 73 -6.08 9.30 -1.32
N TYR A 74 -4.93 9.00 -1.91
CA TYR A 74 -4.10 9.97 -2.64
C TYR A 74 -4.45 10.06 -4.14
N GLY A 75 -5.58 9.47 -4.58
CA GLY A 75 -6.04 9.53 -5.96
C GLY A 75 -5.37 8.56 -6.92
N GLY A 76 -4.66 7.55 -6.41
CA GLY A 76 -4.02 6.52 -7.24
C GLY A 76 -4.93 5.34 -7.56
N LYS A 77 -4.57 4.61 -8.61
CA LYS A 77 -5.10 3.29 -8.97
C LYS A 77 -4.24 2.20 -8.32
N VAL A 78 -4.86 1.11 -7.89
CA VAL A 78 -4.15 0.04 -7.18
C VAL A 78 -4.76 -1.32 -7.45
N GLN A 79 -3.91 -2.33 -7.52
CA GLN A 79 -4.26 -3.75 -7.57
C GLN A 79 -3.51 -4.49 -6.47
N VAL A 80 -4.19 -5.45 -5.85
CA VAL A 80 -3.65 -6.31 -4.80
C VAL A 80 -3.72 -7.75 -5.29
N TYR A 81 -2.61 -8.46 -5.22
CA TYR A 81 -2.47 -9.86 -5.59
C TYR A 81 -2.04 -10.68 -4.39
N GLU A 82 -2.67 -11.83 -4.15
CA GLU A 82 -2.17 -12.82 -3.22
C GLU A 82 -1.19 -13.75 -3.96
N ILE A 83 0.05 -13.83 -3.49
CA ILE A 83 1.07 -14.71 -4.08
C ILE A 83 0.84 -16.11 -3.52
N LYS A 84 0.37 -17.03 -4.38
CA LYS A 84 0.18 -18.45 -4.02
C LYS A 84 1.46 -19.27 -4.15
N ARG A 85 2.36 -18.88 -5.05
CA ARG A 85 3.62 -19.56 -5.32
C ARG A 85 4.64 -18.56 -5.86
N ALA A 86 5.82 -18.53 -5.27
CA ALA A 86 6.99 -17.82 -5.79
C ALA A 86 7.98 -18.82 -6.40
N ILE A 87 8.66 -18.42 -7.47
CA ILE A 87 9.73 -19.20 -8.10
C ILE A 87 10.97 -18.30 -8.07
N PHE A 88 12.07 -18.85 -7.57
CA PHE A 88 13.37 -18.19 -7.52
C PHE A 88 14.26 -18.83 -8.57
N VAL A 89 14.93 -18.00 -9.36
CA VAL A 89 15.83 -18.40 -10.45
C VAL A 89 17.23 -17.97 -10.09
#